data_AF-I2GU13-F1
#
_entry.id   AF-I2GU13-F1
#
_cell.length_a   1.000
_cell.length_b   1.000
_cell.length_c   1.000
_cell.angle_alpha   90.00
_cell.angle_beta   90.00
_cell.angle_gamma   90.00
#
_symmetry.space_group_name_H-M   'P 1'
#
loop_
_entity.id
_entity.type
_entity.pdbx_description
1 polymer ?
#
loop_
_entity_poly.entity_id
_entity_poly.type
_entity_poly.pdbx_seq_one_letter_code
_entity_poly.pdbx_strand_id
1 'polypeptide(L)' 'MTRIRIESDTIQEVRRAIELFTTVYDCIDFSEPQKGKNPKYVQRPKFFSYGELKEPTQQ' A
#
# COMPACT_ATOMS: atom_id res chain seq x y z
N MET A 1 -5.66 -16.13 -0.04
CA MET A 1 -5.18 -15.05 0.85
C MET A 1 -5.54 -13.72 0.20
N THR A 2 -6.24 -12.83 0.89
CA THR A 2 -6.67 -11.54 0.35
C THR A 2 -5.57 -10.51 0.57
N ARG A 3 -5.18 -9.79 -0.48
CA ARG A 3 -4.16 -8.72 -0.43
C ARG A 3 -4.72 -7.46 -1.07
N ILE A 4 -4.52 -6.33 -0.42
CA ILE A 4 -4.90 -5.01 -0.94
C ILE A 4 -3.65 -4.36 -1.52
N ARG A 5 -3.76 -3.67 -2.65
CA ARG A 5 -2.67 -2.87 -3.20
C ARG A 5 -3.15 -1.44 -3.43
N ILE A 6 -2.46 -0.48 -2.84
CA ILE A 6 -2.60 0.94 -3.14
C ILE A 6 -1.47 1.32 -4.09
N GLU A 7 -1.79 1.98 -5.20
CA GLU A 7 -0.82 2.46 -6.19
C GLU A 7 -1.12 3.90 -6.58
N SER A 8 -0.07 4.72 -6.74
CA SER A 8 -0.17 6.06 -7.32
C SER A 8 1.08 6.45 -8.11
N ASP A 9 1.06 7.62 -8.74
CA ASP A 9 2.19 8.20 -9.46
C ASP A 9 3.26 8.78 -8.52
N THR A 10 2.89 9.13 -7.28
CA THR A 10 3.82 9.66 -6.27
C THR A 10 3.79 8.87 -4.97
N ILE A 11 4.91 8.89 -4.24
CA ILE A 11 4.99 8.25 -2.92
C ILE A 11 4.10 8.95 -1.88
N GLN A 12 3.91 10.27 -1.99
CA GLN A 12 3.08 11.06 -1.09
C GLN A 12 1.60 10.68 -1.19
N GLU A 13 1.09 10.46 -2.40
CA GLU A 13 -0.28 9.99 -2.61
C GLU A 13 -0.50 8.60 -2.03
N VAL A 14 0.48 7.69 -2.18
CA VAL A 14 0.40 6.36 -1.56
C VAL A 14 0.35 6.47 -0.03
N ARG A 15 1.21 7.29 0.58
CA ARG A 15 1.20 7.51 2.04
C ARG A 15 -0.14 8.07 2.51
N ARG A 16 -0.64 9.12 1.85
CA ARG A 16 -1.93 9.73 2.18
C ARG A 16 -3.10 8.76 2.01
N ALA A 17 -3.07 7.92 0.98
CA ALA A 17 -4.09 6.91 0.77
C ALA A 17 -4.05 5.82 1.85
N ILE A 18 -2.86 5.39 2.28
CA ILE A 18 -2.71 4.45 3.41
C ILE A 18 -3.29 5.08 4.69
N GLU A 19 -2.92 6.32 5.02
CA GLU A 19 -3.44 7.02 6.21
C GLU A 19 -4.96 7.12 6.19
N LEU A 20 -5.56 7.52 5.07
CA LEU A 20 -7.02 7.58 4.94
C LEU A 20 -7.65 6.18 5.04
N PHE A 21 -7.05 5.17 4.43
CA PHE A 21 -7.58 3.81 4.45
C PHE A 21 -7.56 3.24 5.88
N THR A 22 -6.47 3.41 6.61
CA THR A 22 -6.32 2.88 7.98
C THR A 22 -7.17 3.61 8.99
N THR A 23 -7.64 4.84 8.70
CA THR A 23 -8.67 5.49 9.54
C THR A 23 -10.02 4.80 9.49
N VAL A 24 -10.34 4.11 8.38
CA VAL A 24 -11.60 3.38 8.20
C VAL A 24 -11.43 1.89 8.51
N TYR A 25 -10.27 1.33 8.16
CA TYR A 25 -9.94 -0.09 8.31
C TYR A 25 -8.65 -0.27 9.10
N ASP A 26 -8.75 -0.21 10.42
CA ASP A 26 -7.62 -0.36 11.34
C ASP A 26 -7.07 -1.80 11.41
N CYS A 27 -7.77 -2.76 10.82
CA CYS A 27 -7.40 -4.17 10.77
C CYS A 27 -6.44 -4.53 9.62
N ILE A 28 -6.04 -3.57 8.79
CA ILE A 28 -5.09 -3.77 7.69
C ILE A 28 -3.74 -3.17 8.07
N ASP A 29 -2.67 -3.95 7.89
CA ASP A 29 -1.30 -3.48 8.00
C ASP A 29 -0.69 -3.32 6.61
N PHE A 30 -0.22 -2.11 6.29
CA PHE A 30 0.37 -1.79 5.00
C PHE A 30 1.90 -1.74 5.10
N SER A 31 2.57 -2.40 4.16
CA SER A 31 4.02 -2.29 3.99
C SER A 31 4.46 -0.84 3.68
N GLU A 32 5.75 -0.55 3.85
CA GLU A 32 6.28 0.74 3.39
C GLU A 32 6.07 0.92 1.87
N PRO A 33 5.66 2.12 1.43
CA PRO A 33 5.56 2.45 0.01
C PRO A 33 6.87 2.24 -0.74
N GLN A 34 6.78 1.64 -1.92
CA GLN A 34 7.94 1.23 -2.72
C GLN A 34 7.75 1.57 -4.20
N LYS A 35 8.86 1.85 -4.88
CA LYS A 35 8.87 2.19 -6.31
C LYS A 35 8.79 0.92 -7.16
N GLY A 36 7.83 0.90 -8.08
CA GLY A 36 7.70 -0.12 -9.12
C GLY A 36 8.95 -0.25 -9.97
N LYS A 37 9.42 -1.49 -10.12
CA LYS A 37 10.57 -1.85 -10.96
C LYS A 37 10.16 -2.38 -12.33
N ASN A 38 8.88 -2.30 -12.69
CA ASN A 38 8.39 -2.85 -13.95
C ASN A 38 8.96 -2.03 -15.14
N PRO A 39 9.67 -2.67 -16.08
CA PRO A 39 10.24 -2.00 -17.25
C PRO A 39 9.22 -1.25 -18.12
N LYS A 40 7.94 -1.66 -18.08
CA LYS A 40 6.85 -0.99 -18.83
C LYS A 40 6.54 0.42 -18.29
N TYR A 41 6.94 0.72 -17.06
CA TYR A 41 6.68 2.00 -16.39
C TYR A 41 7.93 2.87 -16.25
N VAL A 42 8.98 2.61 -17.06
CA VAL A 42 10.23 3.38 -17.02
C VAL A 42 9.99 4.88 -17.22
N GLN A 43 9.03 5.26 -18.06
CA GLN A 43 8.67 6.66 -18.31
C GLN A 43 7.73 7.27 -17.26
N ARG A 44 7.02 6.44 -16.50
CA ARG A 44 6.06 6.87 -15.46
C ARG A 44 6.13 5.90 -14.28
N PRO A 45 7.16 6.01 -13.43
CA PRO A 45 7.34 5.08 -12.33
C PRO A 45 6.15 5.16 -11.36
N LYS A 46 5.49 4.02 -11.13
CA LYS A 46 4.44 3.90 -10.13
C LYS A 46 5.02 3.61 -8.75
N PHE A 47 4.38 4.11 -7.71
CA PHE A 47 4.64 3.76 -6.32
C PHE A 47 3.48 2.93 -5.78
N PHE A 48 3.76 1.96 -4.92
CA PHE A 48 2.71 1.12 -4.35
C PHE A 48 3.03 0.64 -2.93
N SER A 49 2.01 0.20 -2.22
CA SER A 49 2.12 -0.56 -0.97
C SER A 49 1.11 -1.71 -0.97
N TYR A 50 1.48 -2.83 -0.35
CA TYR A 50 0.59 -3.96 -0.10
C TYR A 50 0.07 -3.92 1.34
N GLY A 51 -1.23 -4.17 1.50
CA GLY A 51 -1.91 -4.32 2.76
C GLY A 51 -2.35 -5.76 2.99
N GLU A 52 -2.12 -6.26 4.20
CA GLU A 52 -2.57 -7.59 4.65
C GLU A 52 -3.41 -7.44 5.93
N LEU A 53 -4.33 -8.38 6.18
CA LEU A 53 -5.09 -8.41 7.43
C LEU A 53 -4.14 -8.67 8.59
N LYS A 54 -4.22 -7.86 9.64
CA LYS A 54 -3.54 -8.13 10.91
C LYS A 54 -3.95 -9.51 11.39
N GLU A 55 -2.96 -10.33 11.74
CA GLU A 55 -3.26 -11.56 12.44
C GLU A 55 -4.00 -11.20 13.74
N PRO A 56 -5.09 -11.91 14.09
CA PRO A 56 -5.75 -11.67 15.36
C PRO A 56 -4.72 -11.90 16.46
N THR A 57 -4.42 -10.85 17.23
CA THR A 57 -3.52 -10.95 18.38
C THR A 57 -4.08 -12.02 19.30
N GLN A 58 -3.42 -13.19 19.39
CA GLN A 58 -3.75 -14.19 20.39
C GLN A 58 -3.44 -13.56 21.75
N GLN A 59 -4.49 -13.27 22.52
CA GLN A 59 -4.39 -12.84 23.92
C GLN A 59 -4.11 -14.04 24.82
#